data_AF-A0AAW1Q6Z4-F1
#
_entry.id   AF-A0AAW1Q6Z4-F1
#
_cell.length_a   1.000
_cell.length_b   1.000
_cell.length_c   1.000
_cell.angle_alpha   90.00
_cell.angle_beta   90.00
_cell.angle_gamma   90.00
#
_symmetry.space_group_name_H-M   'P 1'
#
loop_
_entity.id
_entity.type
_entity.pdbx_description
1 polymer ?
#
loop_
_entity_poly.entity_id
_entity_poly.type
_entity_poly.pdbx_seq_one_letter_code
_entity_poly.pdbx_strand_id
1 'polypeptide(L)'
;MWRPHKPVMSEAPRPVRAVGTRAQVWHGLAHHTTGGLVKTALKMNKSGRIVSRKASERAQSERRLQKAGFTTKKGEFKLFSKKQLQ
;
A
#
# COMPACT_ATOMS: atom_id res chain seq x y z
N MET A 1 2.66 48.34 -12.07
CA MET A 1 1.69 47.68 -12.98
C MET A 1 1.80 46.17 -12.75
N TRP A 2 0.91 45.59 -11.92
CA TRP A 2 0.91 44.14 -11.63
C TRP A 2 0.18 43.42 -12.75
N ARG A 3 0.87 42.52 -13.47
CA ARG A 3 0.21 41.61 -14.41
C ARG A 3 -0.17 40.34 -13.64
N PRO A 4 -1.46 40.07 -13.38
CA PRO A 4 -1.84 38.77 -12.85
C PRO A 4 -1.48 37.70 -13.89
N HIS A 5 -0.78 36.65 -13.48
CA HIS A 5 -0.57 35.49 -14.34
C HIS A 5 -1.96 34.93 -14.68
N LYS A 6 -2.29 34.84 -15.97
CA LYS A 6 -3.51 34.14 -16.37
C LYS A 6 -3.29 32.65 -16.09
N PRO A 7 -4.20 31.96 -15.38
CA PRO A 7 -4.12 30.50 -15.32
C PRO A 7 -4.23 29.98 -16.75
N VAL A 8 -3.25 29.17 -17.18
CA VAL A 8 -3.31 28.48 -18.46
C VAL A 8 -4.55 27.60 -18.45
N MET A 9 -5.49 27.87 -19.37
CA MET A 9 -6.77 27.18 -19.50
C MET A 9 -6.62 25.75 -20.09
N SER A 10 -5.65 24.94 -19.62
CA SER A 10 -5.35 23.62 -20.21
C SER A 10 -5.54 22.41 -19.29
N GLU A 11 -6.13 22.55 -18.11
CA GLU A 11 -6.31 21.42 -17.18
C GLU A 11 -7.78 21.18 -16.86
N ALA A 12 -8.55 20.74 -17.86
CA ALA A 12 -9.77 19.99 -17.54
C ALA A 12 -9.37 18.76 -16.68
N PRO A 13 -10.15 18.37 -15.64
CA PRO A 13 -9.83 17.20 -14.85
C PRO A 13 -9.69 16.01 -15.78
N ARG A 14 -8.50 15.41 -15.80
CA ARG A 14 -8.23 14.25 -16.67
C ARG A 14 -9.26 13.15 -16.35
N PRO A 15 -9.87 12.52 -17.37
CA PRO A 15 -10.83 11.46 -17.12
C PRO A 15 -10.19 10.38 -16.26
N VAL A 16 -10.88 10.01 -15.18
CA VAL A 16 -10.41 8.99 -14.24
C VAL A 16 -10.26 7.68 -15.00
N ARG A 17 -9.04 7.15 -15.04
CA ARG A 17 -8.77 5.89 -15.73
C ARG A 17 -9.51 4.76 -15.03
N ALA A 18 -10.10 3.82 -15.78
CA ALA A 18 -10.75 2.67 -15.17
C ALA A 18 -9.73 1.85 -14.35
N VAL A 19 -8.61 1.49 -14.97
CA VAL A 19 -7.54 0.66 -14.38
C VAL A 19 -6.29 1.51 -14.12
N GLY A 20 -5.66 1.34 -12.97
CA GLY A 20 -4.40 1.99 -12.62
C GLY A 20 -3.55 1.24 -11.60
N THR A 21 -2.44 1.85 -11.23
CA THR A 21 -1.59 1.37 -10.13
C THR A 21 -2.26 1.63 -8.78
N ARG A 22 -1.83 0.92 -7.72
CA ARG A 22 -2.33 1.17 -6.36
C ARG A 22 -2.17 2.63 -5.91
N ALA A 23 -1.06 3.27 -6.31
CA ALA A 23 -0.83 4.69 -6.04
C ALA A 23 -1.85 5.58 -6.76
N GLN A 24 -2.09 5.34 -8.05
CA GLN A 24 -3.10 6.10 -8.82
C GLN A 24 -4.50 5.96 -8.23
N VAL A 25 -4.90 4.74 -7.81
CA VAL A 25 -6.19 4.51 -7.16
C VAL A 25 -6.29 5.24 -5.82
N TRP A 26 -5.20 5.27 -5.05
CA TRP A 26 -5.15 5.99 -3.77
C TRP A 26 -5.32 7.50 -3.94
N HIS A 27 -4.66 8.07 -4.94
CA HIS A 27 -4.74 9.50 -5.27
C HIS A 27 -6.00 9.88 -6.07
N GLY A 28 -6.88 8.93 -6.39
CA GLY A 28 -8.12 9.21 -7.14
C GLY A 28 -7.92 9.40 -8.65
N LEU A 29 -6.75 9.05 -9.18
CA LEU A 29 -6.45 9.12 -10.61
C LEU A 29 -6.98 7.91 -11.40
N ALA A 30 -7.34 6.82 -10.70
CA ALA A 30 -7.93 5.63 -11.28
C ALA A 30 -9.02 5.02 -10.37
N HIS A 31 -9.98 4.30 -10.96
CA HIS A 31 -11.09 3.68 -10.22
C HIS A 31 -10.65 2.42 -9.46
N HIS A 32 -9.95 1.51 -10.15
CA HIS A 32 -9.50 0.25 -9.57
C HIS A 32 -8.13 -0.18 -10.11
N THR A 33 -7.49 -1.12 -9.41
CA THR A 33 -6.25 -1.74 -9.90
C THR A 33 -6.54 -2.83 -10.93
N THR A 34 -5.52 -3.29 -11.65
CA THR A 34 -5.63 -4.45 -12.57
C THR A 34 -6.25 -5.69 -11.90
N GLY A 35 -6.09 -5.85 -10.57
CA GLY A 35 -6.70 -6.93 -9.79
C GLY A 35 -8.04 -6.59 -9.15
N GLY A 36 -8.76 -5.57 -9.63
CA GLY A 36 -10.10 -5.21 -9.13
C GLY A 36 -10.13 -4.49 -7.77
N LEU A 37 -8.97 -4.17 -7.17
CA LEU A 37 -8.94 -3.47 -5.88
C LEU A 37 -9.31 -1.99 -6.05
N VAL A 38 -10.36 -1.58 -5.33
CA VAL A 38 -10.78 -0.19 -5.15
C VAL A 38 -10.08 0.45 -3.95
N LYS A 39 -10.16 1.79 -3.83
CA LYS A 39 -9.50 2.55 -2.75
C LYS A 39 -9.85 2.06 -1.34
N THR A 40 -11.10 1.66 -1.09
CA THR A 40 -11.56 1.13 0.21
C THR A 40 -10.91 -0.20 0.59
N ALA A 41 -10.45 -0.98 -0.39
CA ALA A 41 -9.75 -2.25 -0.21
C ALA A 41 -8.23 -2.08 -0.06
N LEU A 42 -7.72 -0.86 -0.16
CA LEU A 42 -6.32 -0.50 0.02
C LEU A 42 -6.12 0.18 1.38
N LYS A 43 -4.90 0.06 1.92
CA LYS A 43 -4.48 0.82 3.09
C LYS A 43 -3.01 1.18 2.98
N MET A 44 -2.62 2.29 3.60
CA MET A 44 -1.22 2.66 3.76
C MET A 44 -0.65 1.95 4.99
N ASN A 45 0.48 1.27 4.84
CA ASN A 45 1.20 0.69 5.97
C ASN A 45 2.10 1.76 6.63
N LYS A 46 2.68 1.41 7.80
CA LYS A 46 3.58 2.31 8.53
C LYS A 46 4.84 2.72 7.74
N SER A 47 5.21 1.96 6.71
CA SER A 47 6.34 2.23 5.83
C SER A 47 5.96 3.05 4.59
N GLY A 48 4.77 3.64 4.55
CA GLY A 48 4.29 4.48 3.44
C GLY A 48 3.87 3.71 2.17
N ARG A 49 3.86 2.37 2.20
CA ARG A 49 3.43 1.55 1.06
C ARG A 49 1.93 1.31 1.08
N ILE A 50 1.30 1.43 -0.09
CA ILE A 50 -0.12 1.13 -0.30
C ILE A 50 -0.28 -0.37 -0.57
N VAL A 51 -0.89 -1.09 0.36
CA VAL A 51 -1.09 -2.53 0.34
C VAL A 51 -2.57 -2.90 0.36
N SER A 52 -2.90 -4.13 -0.02
CA SER A 52 -4.27 -4.65 0.16
C SER A 52 -4.59 -4.82 1.64
N ARG A 53 -5.77 -4.35 2.05
CA ARG A 53 -6.30 -4.50 3.41
C ARG A 53 -6.46 -5.98 3.78
N LYS A 54 -7.16 -6.75 2.95
CA LYS A 54 -7.41 -8.19 3.13
C LYS A 54 -6.12 -8.99 3.29
N ALA A 55 -5.12 -8.72 2.45
CA ALA A 55 -3.85 -9.44 2.51
C ALA A 55 -3.09 -9.15 3.82
N SER A 56 -3.12 -7.92 4.29
CA SER A 56 -2.47 -7.54 5.55
C SER A 56 -3.20 -8.11 6.77
N GLU A 57 -4.52 -8.13 6.77
CA GLU A 57 -5.32 -8.73 7.85
C GLU A 57 -5.09 -10.24 7.92
N ARG A 58 -5.08 -10.92 6.76
CA ARG A 58 -4.76 -12.34 6.67
C ARG A 58 -3.37 -12.67 7.20
N ALA A 59 -2.37 -11.84 6.91
CA ALA A 59 -1.01 -12.05 7.42
C ALA A 59 -0.93 -12.00 8.96
N GLN A 60 -1.75 -11.15 9.59
CA GLN A 60 -1.83 -11.03 11.04
C GLN A 60 -2.57 -12.22 11.67
N SER A 61 -3.72 -12.60 11.11
CA SER A 61 -4.51 -13.72 11.63
C SER A 61 -3.79 -15.06 11.51
N GLU A 62 -3.07 -15.28 10.40
CA GLU A 62 -2.30 -16.51 10.18
C GLU A 62 -1.03 -16.61 11.03
N ARG A 63 -0.64 -15.55 11.75
CA ARG A 63 0.59 -15.47 12.56
C ARG A 63 1.82 -15.97 11.78
N ARG A 64 1.96 -15.52 10.52
CA ARG A 64 2.96 -16.04 9.56
C ARG A 64 4.39 -16.07 10.12
N LEU A 65 4.76 -15.06 10.92
CA LEU A 65 6.06 -15.00 11.58
C LEU A 65 6.24 -16.13 12.60
N GLN A 66 5.22 -16.41 13.41
CA GLN A 66 5.25 -17.51 14.38
C GLN A 66 5.32 -18.86 13.65
N LYS A 67 4.52 -19.03 12.58
CA LYS A 67 4.58 -20.23 11.73
C LYS A 67 5.94 -20.44 11.07
N ALA A 68 6.62 -19.35 10.71
CA ALA A 68 7.98 -19.38 10.17
C ALA A 68 9.06 -19.55 11.25
N GLY A 69 8.70 -19.79 12.51
CA GLY A 69 9.64 -20.04 13.62
C GLY A 69 10.18 -18.79 14.30
N PHE A 70 9.70 -17.59 13.94
CA PHE A 70 10.08 -16.32 14.58
C PHE A 70 9.21 -16.06 15.82
N THR A 71 9.34 -16.89 16.84
CA THR A 71 8.67 -16.70 18.14
C THR A 71 9.56 -15.90 19.09
N THR A 72 9.05 -14.79 19.60
CA THR A 72 9.73 -13.92 20.55
C THR A 72 9.15 -14.09 21.95
N LYS A 73 10.00 -14.24 22.97
CA LYS A 73 9.59 -14.09 24.38
C LYS A 73 9.74 -12.63 24.79
N LYS A 74 8.75 -12.07 25.48
CA LYS A 74 8.82 -10.68 25.97
C LYS A 74 10.00 -10.55 26.95
N GLY A 75 10.90 -9.62 26.68
CA GLY A 75 12.11 -9.39 27.50
C GLY A 75 13.37 -10.13 27.03
N GLU A 76 13.24 -11.07 26.09
CA GLU A 76 14.40 -11.74 25.47
C GLU A 76 14.59 -11.24 24.04
N PHE A 77 15.63 -10.43 23.83
CA PHE A 77 16.04 -9.95 22.51
C PHE A 77 17.18 -10.83 21.99
N LYS A 78 16.90 -11.65 20.97
CA LYS A 78 17.89 -12.51 20.30
C LYS A 78 17.83 -12.27 18.80
N LEU A 79 18.99 -12.27 18.15
CA LEU A 79 19.08 -12.22 16.70
C LEU A 79 18.61 -13.56 16.14
N PHE A 80 17.52 -13.56 15.37
CA PHE A 80 17.04 -14.76 14.68
C PHE A 80 17.95 -15.05 13.48
N SER A 81 18.86 -16.02 13.61
CA SER A 81 19.68 -16.51 12.50
C SER A 81 18.84 -17.44 11.61
N LYS A 82 18.94 -17.25 10.29
CA LYS A 82 18.29 -18.10 9.30
C LYS A 82 18.84 -19.54 9.43
N LYS A 83 18.01 -20.53 9.74
CA LYS A 83 18.40 -21.94 9.59
C LYS A 83 18.48 -22.26 8.10
N GLN A 84 19.66 -22.63 7.62
CA GLN A 84 19.85 -23.20 6.30
C GLN A 84 19.15 -24.58 6.32
N LEU A 85 18.12 -24.78 5.49
CA LEU A 85 17.58 -26.12 5.29
C LEU A 85 18.65 -26.91 4.52
N GLN A 86 19.06 -28.04 5.10
CA GLN A 86 19.84 -29.09 4.44
C GLN A 86 18.94 -29.84 3.45
#